data_AF-A0A837P3S7-F1
#
_entry.id   AF-A0A837P3S7-F1
#
_cell.length_a   1.000
_cell.length_b   1.000
_cell.length_c   1.000
_cell.angle_alpha   90.00
_cell.angle_beta   90.00
_cell.angle_gamma   90.00
#
_symmetry.space_group_name_H-M   'P 1'
#
loop_
_entity.id
_entity.type
_entity.pdbx_description
1 polymer ?
#
loop_
_entity_poly.entity_id
_entity_poly.type
_entity_poly.pdbx_seq_one_letter_code
_entity_poly.pdbx_strand_id
1 'polypeptide(L)'
;MTKRLSEQESYFSMSEFLDSYYWASKDDDLGSLLGSVTLWSDDGELFDQAIAEDWHAFFSDVSNENHTVFESFQAVKQFVNEYLPDIAATTPVSGSLTYNIRIICEMTESQRNQEPVWQNWVAAVNWITNPNVVPVNESPFLKTGQSLPNPKEKGFRQNQFPIAKVLPAPRPEIPMGPSLEKVDLTQSYYAFVKFLQHYYQVSDDSELGNFLQQNRAISENNEEYRYWKGKFLRCSGNKKLLDILKAFLMVRDYFEIEFPDNALHTHPVRKLSCNLWKAAYLPHSQRVQTEVWQNWLTAVHQVME
;
A
#
# COMPACT_ATOMS: atom_id res chain seq x y z
N MET A 1 10.77 21.27 -21.60
CA MET A 1 10.55 19.80 -21.64
C MET A 1 10.04 19.37 -20.29
N THR A 2 9.03 18.51 -20.24
CA THR A 2 8.58 17.89 -19.00
C THR A 2 9.71 17.00 -18.48
N LYS A 3 10.05 17.12 -17.19
CA LYS A 3 11.09 16.31 -16.55
C LYS A 3 10.69 14.83 -16.62
N ARG A 4 11.65 14.00 -17.03
CA ARG A 4 11.51 12.55 -17.17
C ARG A 4 12.56 11.88 -16.30
N LEU A 5 12.21 10.78 -15.63
CA LEU A 5 13.02 10.03 -14.70
C LEU A 5 13.35 8.68 -15.31
N SER A 6 14.61 8.29 -15.24
CA SER A 6 14.98 6.89 -15.43
C SER A 6 14.44 6.04 -14.27
N GLU A 7 14.42 4.73 -14.47
CA GLU A 7 14.07 3.77 -13.42
C GLU A 7 14.90 3.97 -12.14
N GLN A 8 16.20 4.20 -12.31
CA GLN A 8 17.15 4.43 -11.22
C GLN A 8 16.88 5.75 -10.50
N GLU A 9 16.68 6.85 -11.24
CA GLU A 9 16.34 8.16 -10.63
C GLU A 9 15.01 8.10 -9.87
N SER A 10 14.04 7.35 -10.40
CA SER A 10 12.75 7.14 -9.78
C SER A 10 12.89 6.33 -8.48
N TYR A 11 13.69 5.25 -8.48
CA TYR A 11 13.96 4.45 -7.29
C TYR A 11 14.64 5.28 -6.19
N PHE A 12 15.71 6.00 -6.53
CA PHE A 12 16.41 6.84 -5.55
C PHE A 12 15.49 7.91 -4.97
N SER A 13 14.64 8.51 -5.81
CA SER A 13 13.67 9.49 -5.36
C SER A 13 12.66 8.87 -4.39
N MET A 14 12.24 7.62 -4.64
CA MET A 14 11.33 6.86 -3.77
C MET A 14 11.99 6.59 -2.41
N SER A 15 13.24 6.13 -2.41
CA SER A 15 14.00 5.87 -1.18
C SER A 15 14.14 7.13 -0.33
N GLU A 16 14.59 8.25 -0.89
CA GLU A 16 14.72 9.52 -0.15
C GLU A 16 13.35 10.07 0.32
N PHE A 17 12.30 9.88 -0.49
CA PHE A 17 10.94 10.26 -0.13
C PHE A 17 10.43 9.48 1.10
N LEU A 18 10.59 8.16 1.15
CA LEU A 18 10.19 7.33 2.30
C LEU A 18 11.07 7.62 3.52
N ASP A 19 12.39 7.77 3.32
CA ASP A 19 13.35 8.06 4.39
C ASP A 19 13.04 9.41 5.05
N SER A 20 12.63 10.42 4.28
CA SER A 20 12.20 11.71 4.82
C SER A 20 11.05 11.59 5.83
N TYR A 21 10.11 10.66 5.61
CA TYR A 21 9.01 10.39 6.53
C TYR A 21 9.48 9.60 7.75
N TYR A 22 10.33 8.60 7.57
CA TYR A 22 10.91 7.86 8.69
C TYR A 22 11.65 8.78 9.67
N TRP A 23 12.46 9.73 9.19
CA TRP A 23 13.13 10.66 10.09
C TRP A 23 12.19 11.65 10.76
N ALA A 24 11.07 11.97 10.13
CA ALA A 24 10.05 12.86 10.70
C ALA A 24 9.24 12.18 11.81
N SER A 25 8.96 10.89 11.68
CA SER A 25 8.04 10.15 12.56
C SER A 25 8.70 9.12 13.48
N LYS A 26 9.84 8.56 13.06
CA LYS A 26 10.44 7.35 13.64
C LYS A 26 9.50 6.15 13.61
N ASP A 27 8.73 6.04 12.54
CA ASP A 27 7.76 4.96 12.34
C ASP A 27 8.45 3.62 12.04
N ASP A 28 8.06 2.58 12.77
CA ASP A 28 8.74 1.27 12.74
C ASP A 28 8.59 0.55 11.40
N ASP A 29 7.41 0.57 10.77
CA ASP A 29 7.19 -0.11 9.48
C ASP A 29 8.00 0.56 8.36
N LEU A 30 8.04 1.91 8.35
CA LEU A 30 8.93 2.65 7.45
C LEU A 30 10.40 2.33 7.72
N GLY A 31 10.82 2.27 9.00
CA GLY A 31 12.19 1.92 9.37
C GLY A 31 12.58 0.51 8.93
N SER A 32 11.67 -0.45 9.08
CA SER A 32 11.85 -1.83 8.65
C SER A 32 12.05 -1.91 7.14
N LEU A 33 11.18 -1.25 6.35
CA LEU A 33 11.31 -1.20 4.90
C LEU A 33 12.62 -0.53 4.45
N LEU A 34 12.97 0.60 5.07
CA LEU A 34 14.21 1.34 4.76
C LEU A 34 15.47 0.53 5.03
N GLY A 35 15.43 -0.40 5.99
CA GLY A 35 16.51 -1.36 6.21
C GLY A 35 16.80 -2.23 4.99
N SER A 36 15.80 -2.49 4.14
CA SER A 36 15.93 -3.29 2.92
C SER A 36 16.17 -2.45 1.66
N VAL A 37 15.58 -1.25 1.55
CA VAL A 37 15.65 -0.43 0.31
C VAL A 37 16.88 0.48 0.20
N THR A 38 17.60 0.74 1.30
CA THR A 38 18.73 1.70 1.34
C THR A 38 20.12 1.07 1.15
N LEU A 39 20.20 -0.24 0.97
CA LEU A 39 21.47 -0.95 0.80
C LEU A 39 21.88 -0.96 -0.68
N TRP A 40 22.86 -0.14 -1.01
CA TRP A 40 23.49 -0.08 -2.33
C TRP A 40 24.84 -0.79 -2.30
N SER A 41 25.14 -1.54 -3.36
CA SER A 41 26.52 -1.93 -3.64
C SER A 41 27.32 -0.72 -4.13
N ASP A 42 28.64 -0.76 -3.97
CA ASP A 42 29.55 0.28 -4.47
C ASP A 42 29.47 0.44 -6.01
N ASP A 43 28.88 -0.55 -6.70
CA ASP A 43 28.69 -0.59 -8.15
C ASP A 43 27.33 0.01 -8.60
N GLY A 44 26.51 0.49 -7.66
CA GLY A 44 25.22 1.13 -7.96
C GLY A 44 24.05 0.16 -8.15
N GLU A 45 24.21 -1.10 -7.76
CA GLU A 45 23.15 -2.10 -7.74
C GLU A 45 22.47 -2.14 -6.36
N LEU A 46 21.18 -2.49 -6.35
CA LEU A 46 20.46 -2.76 -5.11
C LEU A 46 20.95 -4.07 -4.51
N PHE A 47 21.23 -4.06 -3.20
CA PHE A 47 21.71 -5.24 -2.49
C PHE A 47 20.64 -6.34 -2.40
N ASP A 48 19.36 -5.95 -2.35
CA ASP A 48 18.24 -6.87 -2.43
C ASP A 48 17.73 -6.96 -3.87
N GLN A 49 18.10 -8.05 -4.54
CA GLN A 49 17.74 -8.29 -5.92
C GLN A 49 16.22 -8.49 -6.10
N ALA A 50 15.51 -9.03 -5.10
CA ALA A 50 14.06 -9.22 -5.20
C ALA A 50 13.33 -7.87 -5.23
N ILE A 51 13.73 -6.94 -4.36
CA ILE A 51 13.20 -5.57 -4.36
C ILE A 51 13.51 -4.85 -5.68
N ALA A 52 14.70 -5.08 -6.25
CA ALA A 52 15.09 -4.51 -7.54
C ALA A 52 14.22 -5.04 -8.69
N GLU A 53 13.99 -6.35 -8.73
CA GLU A 53 13.14 -7.01 -9.74
C GLU A 53 11.67 -6.55 -9.63
N ASP A 54 11.15 -6.42 -8.41
CA ASP A 54 9.81 -5.91 -8.17
C ASP A 54 9.67 -4.45 -8.58
N TRP A 55 10.65 -3.61 -8.22
CA TRP A 55 10.66 -2.22 -8.66
C TRP A 55 10.68 -2.10 -10.19
N HIS A 56 11.48 -2.92 -10.87
CA HIS A 56 11.51 -2.96 -12.32
C HIS A 56 10.16 -3.33 -12.91
N ALA A 57 9.48 -4.33 -12.32
CA ALA A 57 8.13 -4.71 -12.71
C ALA A 57 7.13 -3.56 -12.52
N PHE A 58 7.17 -2.87 -11.36
CA PHE A 58 6.30 -1.73 -11.06
C PHE A 58 6.54 -0.54 -11.99
N PHE A 59 7.80 -0.24 -12.30
CA PHE A 59 8.17 0.83 -13.20
C PHE A 59 7.71 0.51 -14.64
N SER A 60 7.98 -0.70 -15.11
CA SER A 60 7.65 -1.11 -16.48
C SER A 60 6.14 -1.27 -16.72
N ASP A 61 5.36 -1.65 -15.70
CA ASP A 61 3.89 -1.72 -15.78
C ASP A 61 3.24 -0.35 -16.05
N VAL A 62 3.87 0.74 -15.58
CA VAL A 62 3.39 2.10 -15.87
C VAL A 62 3.75 2.51 -17.29
N SER A 63 5.01 2.32 -17.71
CA SER A 63 5.50 2.62 -19.05
C SER A 63 6.90 2.05 -19.28
N ASN A 64 7.20 1.69 -20.53
CA ASN A 64 8.53 1.22 -20.97
C ASN A 64 9.54 2.35 -21.25
N GLU A 65 9.13 3.62 -21.12
CA GLU A 65 9.99 4.78 -21.31
C GLU A 65 10.37 5.41 -19.97
N ASN A 66 11.26 6.40 -19.99
CA ASN A 66 11.46 7.26 -18.83
C ASN A 66 10.12 7.92 -18.43
N HIS A 67 9.83 7.92 -17.14
CA HIS A 67 8.55 8.35 -16.59
C HIS A 67 8.53 9.84 -16.34
N THR A 68 7.39 10.48 -16.56
CA THR A 68 7.08 11.76 -15.92
C THR A 68 7.09 11.62 -14.40
N VAL A 69 7.19 12.74 -13.68
CA VAL A 69 7.13 12.75 -12.21
C VAL A 69 5.88 12.05 -11.65
N PHE A 70 4.76 12.11 -12.37
CA PHE A 70 3.53 11.43 -11.97
C PHE A 70 3.52 9.94 -12.28
N GLU A 71 3.98 9.52 -13.47
CA GLU A 71 4.14 8.10 -13.81
C GLU A 71 5.05 7.40 -12.80
N SER A 72 6.18 8.02 -12.43
CA SER A 72 7.07 7.49 -11.38
C SER A 72 6.37 7.37 -10.02
N PHE A 73 5.47 8.31 -9.68
CA PHE A 73 4.68 8.22 -8.45
C PHE A 73 3.64 7.09 -8.50
N GLN A 74 3.16 6.72 -9.68
CA GLN A 74 2.32 5.53 -9.85
C GLN A 74 3.12 4.25 -9.58
N ALA A 75 4.41 4.19 -9.97
CA ALA A 75 5.30 3.10 -9.57
C ALA A 75 5.51 3.08 -8.04
N VAL A 76 5.66 4.25 -7.40
CA VAL A 76 5.69 4.34 -5.93
C VAL A 76 4.41 3.80 -5.29
N LYS A 77 3.22 4.07 -5.86
CA LYS A 77 1.96 3.48 -5.39
C LYS A 77 2.02 1.95 -5.36
N GLN A 78 2.51 1.34 -6.44
CA GLN A 78 2.64 -0.12 -6.54
C GLN A 78 3.62 -0.66 -5.49
N PHE A 79 4.76 0.02 -5.33
CA PHE A 79 5.77 -0.33 -4.34
C PHE A 79 5.25 -0.30 -2.90
N VAL A 80 4.58 0.78 -2.49
CA VAL A 80 4.02 0.86 -1.12
C VAL A 80 2.84 -0.08 -0.90
N ASN A 81 2.15 -0.50 -1.96
CA ASN A 81 1.10 -1.52 -1.84
C ASN A 81 1.67 -2.89 -1.49
N GLU A 82 2.84 -3.24 -2.03
CA GLU A 82 3.57 -4.46 -1.71
C GLU A 82 4.18 -4.39 -0.31
N TYR A 83 4.94 -3.32 -0.04
CA TYR A 83 5.86 -3.29 1.09
C TYR A 83 5.35 -2.51 2.32
N LEU A 84 4.27 -1.73 2.20
CA LEU A 84 3.61 -0.99 3.28
C LEU A 84 2.08 -1.11 3.19
N PRO A 85 1.52 -2.33 3.25
CA PRO A 85 0.11 -2.57 2.95
C PRO A 85 -0.80 -1.75 3.89
N ASP A 86 -1.91 -1.22 3.36
CA ASP A 86 -2.84 -0.40 4.14
C ASP A 86 -3.80 -1.29 4.96
N ILE A 87 -3.29 -1.93 6.02
CA ILE A 87 -4.04 -2.83 6.89
C ILE A 87 -4.14 -2.31 8.33
N ALA A 88 -4.95 -2.97 9.15
CA ALA A 88 -5.13 -2.58 10.55
C ALA A 88 -3.86 -2.72 11.40
N ALA A 89 -2.95 -3.62 11.02
CA ALA A 89 -1.70 -3.86 11.76
C ALA A 89 -0.60 -2.84 11.44
N THR A 90 -0.67 -2.18 10.29
CA THR A 90 0.31 -1.19 9.85
C THR A 90 0.29 0.01 10.78
N THR A 91 1.47 0.52 11.09
CA THR A 91 1.66 1.70 11.92
C THR A 91 0.89 2.90 11.34
N PRO A 92 0.45 3.85 12.20
CA PRO A 92 -0.41 4.94 11.76
C PRO A 92 0.18 5.81 10.65
N VAL A 93 1.50 6.09 10.68
CA VAL A 93 2.13 6.96 9.68
C VAL A 93 2.28 6.20 8.36
N SER A 94 2.75 4.95 8.38
CA SER A 94 2.87 4.12 7.18
C SER A 94 1.53 3.88 6.50
N GLY A 95 0.51 3.46 7.26
CA GLY A 95 -0.83 3.26 6.71
C GLY A 95 -1.43 4.55 6.14
N SER A 96 -1.20 5.69 6.81
CA SER A 96 -1.62 6.99 6.28
C SER A 96 -0.86 7.38 5.01
N LEU A 97 0.45 7.12 4.95
CA LEU A 97 1.25 7.39 3.75
C LEU A 97 0.73 6.60 2.55
N THR A 98 0.58 5.27 2.69
CA THR A 98 0.05 4.38 1.64
C THR A 98 -1.34 4.84 1.19
N TYR A 99 -2.23 5.14 2.13
CA TYR A 99 -3.57 5.67 1.82
C TYR A 99 -3.50 6.96 0.99
N ASN A 100 -2.70 7.95 1.41
CA ASN A 100 -2.59 9.23 0.70
C ASN A 100 -1.99 9.07 -0.69
N ILE A 101 -0.96 8.23 -0.86
CA ILE A 101 -0.36 7.93 -2.17
C ILE A 101 -1.42 7.38 -3.14
N ARG A 102 -2.25 6.43 -2.69
CA ARG A 102 -3.35 5.87 -3.49
C ARG A 102 -4.33 6.95 -3.93
N ILE A 103 -4.82 7.76 -3.00
CA ILE A 103 -5.79 8.82 -3.31
C ILE A 103 -5.19 9.86 -4.26
N ILE A 104 -3.95 10.31 -4.04
CA ILE A 104 -3.26 11.27 -4.92
C ILE A 104 -3.16 10.76 -6.36
N CYS A 105 -2.98 9.46 -6.56
CA CYS A 105 -2.92 8.88 -7.91
C CYS A 105 -4.25 8.98 -8.66
N GLU A 106 -5.38 9.13 -7.97
CA GLU A 106 -6.71 9.30 -8.55
C GLU A 106 -7.12 10.78 -8.72
N MET A 107 -6.33 11.70 -8.18
CA MET A 107 -6.60 13.12 -8.24
C MET A 107 -6.29 13.73 -9.61
N THR A 108 -7.01 14.80 -9.94
CA THR A 108 -6.61 15.72 -11.00
C THR A 108 -5.27 16.39 -10.66
N GLU A 109 -4.53 16.85 -11.66
CA GLU A 109 -3.25 17.53 -11.44
C GLU A 109 -3.37 18.75 -10.51
N SER A 110 -4.44 19.54 -10.65
CA SER A 110 -4.67 20.73 -9.82
C SER A 110 -4.87 20.39 -8.34
N GLN A 111 -5.61 19.32 -8.04
CA GLN A 111 -5.81 18.82 -6.67
C GLN A 111 -4.51 18.23 -6.12
N ARG A 112 -3.86 17.33 -6.87
CA ARG A 112 -2.60 16.69 -6.50
C ARG A 112 -1.51 17.71 -6.16
N ASN A 113 -1.40 18.81 -6.90
CA ASN A 113 -0.39 19.84 -6.64
C ASN A 113 -0.57 20.58 -5.31
N GLN A 114 -1.74 20.47 -4.67
CA GLN A 114 -1.98 21.01 -3.33
C GLN A 114 -1.62 20.04 -2.20
N GLU A 115 -1.40 18.75 -2.52
CA GLU A 115 -1.19 17.71 -1.51
C GLU A 115 0.25 17.73 -0.96
N PRO A 116 0.46 17.82 0.37
CA PRO A 116 1.79 17.85 0.96
C PRO A 116 2.63 16.61 0.64
N VAL A 117 2.01 15.43 0.57
CA VAL A 117 2.69 14.17 0.21
C VAL A 117 3.22 14.23 -1.23
N TRP A 118 2.44 14.76 -2.17
CA TRP A 118 2.88 14.97 -3.53
C TRP A 118 4.01 16.01 -3.63
N GLN A 119 3.90 17.11 -2.89
CA GLN A 119 4.95 18.15 -2.86
C GLN A 119 6.28 17.59 -2.32
N ASN A 120 6.22 16.71 -1.32
CA ASN A 120 7.40 16.02 -0.79
C ASN A 120 8.03 15.06 -1.81
N TRP A 121 7.21 14.33 -2.57
CA TRP A 121 7.67 13.51 -3.70
C TRP A 121 8.38 14.34 -4.78
N VAL A 122 7.76 15.42 -5.24
CA VAL A 122 8.34 16.33 -6.25
C VAL A 122 9.68 16.90 -5.76
N ALA A 123 9.79 17.18 -4.46
CA ALA A 123 11.02 17.66 -3.85
C ALA A 123 12.13 16.61 -3.85
N ALA A 124 11.83 15.36 -3.49
CA ALA A 124 12.80 14.25 -3.55
C ALA A 124 13.31 14.03 -4.98
N VAL A 125 12.39 14.04 -5.95
CA VAL A 125 12.71 14.00 -7.38
C VAL A 125 13.61 15.15 -7.81
N ASN A 126 13.33 16.37 -7.36
CA ASN A 126 14.17 17.52 -7.66
C ASN A 126 15.55 17.45 -7.02
N TRP A 127 15.66 16.82 -5.85
CA TRP A 127 16.94 16.60 -5.18
C TRP A 127 17.82 15.60 -5.94
N ILE A 128 17.30 14.40 -6.22
CA ILE A 128 18.07 13.30 -6.84
C ILE A 128 18.61 13.68 -8.22
N THR A 129 17.78 14.32 -9.04
CA THR A 129 18.19 14.69 -10.42
C THR A 129 18.98 16.01 -10.49
N ASN A 130 19.23 16.69 -9.36
CA ASN A 130 19.97 17.95 -9.39
C ASN A 130 21.46 17.66 -9.61
N PRO A 131 22.06 18.12 -10.73
CA PRO A 131 23.47 17.87 -11.00
C PRO A 131 24.43 18.57 -10.01
N ASN A 132 23.94 19.51 -9.19
CA ASN A 132 24.72 20.30 -8.24
C ASN A 132 24.44 19.88 -6.80
N VAL A 133 24.79 18.66 -6.42
CA VAL A 133 24.53 18.03 -5.09
C VAL A 133 25.38 18.65 -3.95
N VAL A 134 25.47 19.99 -3.87
CA VAL A 134 25.86 20.75 -2.66
C VAL A 134 25.18 22.14 -2.66
N PRO A 135 24.89 22.71 -1.48
CA PRO A 135 23.55 23.00 -1.01
C PRO A 135 22.91 24.23 -1.69
N VAL A 136 21.65 24.10 -2.12
CA VAL A 136 20.81 25.28 -2.29
C VAL A 136 20.58 25.84 -0.88
N ASN A 137 21.14 27.01 -0.57
CA ASN A 137 20.91 27.73 0.70
C ASN A 137 19.42 28.03 0.95
N GLU A 138 18.59 27.82 -0.06
CA GLU A 138 17.15 27.96 -0.03
C GLU A 138 16.52 26.72 -0.67
N SER A 139 16.72 25.55 -0.06
CA SER A 139 15.72 24.50 -0.22
C SER A 139 14.35 25.08 0.19
N PRO A 140 13.24 24.84 -0.53
CA PRO A 140 11.89 25.22 -0.08
C PRO A 140 11.56 24.62 1.31
N PHE A 141 12.37 23.65 1.72
CA PHE A 141 12.25 22.86 2.92
C PHE A 141 13.18 23.32 4.06
N LEU A 142 13.94 24.40 3.90
CA LEU A 142 14.56 25.09 5.04
C LEU A 142 13.61 26.21 5.51
N LYS A 143 13.48 26.42 6.82
CA LYS A 143 12.88 27.67 7.31
C LYS A 143 13.85 28.80 6.97
N THR A 144 13.36 29.97 6.59
CA THR A 144 14.19 31.15 6.33
C THR A 144 15.12 31.39 7.54
N GLY A 145 16.44 31.35 7.32
CA GLY A 145 17.45 31.53 8.37
C GLY A 145 17.90 30.26 9.10
N GLN A 146 17.49 29.06 8.67
CA GLN A 146 17.94 27.80 9.25
C GLN A 146 19.18 27.26 8.52
N SER A 147 20.35 27.34 9.15
CA SER A 147 21.60 26.74 8.65
C SER A 147 21.52 25.21 8.69
N LEU A 148 22.15 24.54 7.72
CA LEU A 148 22.43 23.10 7.83
C LEU A 148 23.27 22.85 9.10
N PRO A 149 22.93 21.84 9.93
CA PRO A 149 23.72 21.50 11.11
C PRO A 149 25.18 21.16 10.74
N ASN A 150 26.08 21.51 11.64
CA ASN A 150 27.52 21.42 11.46
C ASN A 150 27.97 19.96 11.21
N PRO A 151 28.71 19.65 10.13
CA PRO A 151 29.10 18.29 9.73
C PRO A 151 30.05 17.54 10.67
N LYS A 152 30.35 18.07 11.85
CA LYS A 152 31.31 17.51 12.80
C LYS A 152 30.68 16.70 13.93
N GLU A 153 29.36 16.59 13.98
CA GLU A 153 28.67 15.67 14.90
C GLU A 153 28.55 14.27 14.27
N LYS A 154 29.17 13.27 14.90
CA LYS A 154 29.00 11.86 14.52
C LYS A 154 27.50 11.52 14.57
N GLY A 155 26.96 11.06 13.45
CA GLY A 155 25.56 10.65 13.33
C GLY A 155 24.67 11.59 12.50
N PHE A 156 25.21 12.69 11.95
CA PHE A 156 24.44 13.58 11.08
C PHE A 156 24.80 13.50 9.59
N ARG A 157 23.72 13.61 8.80
CA ARG A 157 23.57 13.33 7.38
C ARG A 157 24.16 14.43 6.50
N GLN A 158 25.48 14.46 6.30
CA GLN A 158 26.05 15.26 5.21
C GLN A 158 25.53 14.70 3.87
N ASN A 159 24.76 15.50 3.12
CA ASN A 159 24.27 15.21 1.76
C ASN A 159 22.95 14.41 1.61
N GLN A 160 22.13 14.26 2.65
CA GLN A 160 20.84 13.55 2.51
C GLN A 160 19.67 14.51 2.32
N PHE A 161 18.59 14.02 1.69
CA PHE A 161 17.38 14.81 1.45
C PHE A 161 16.77 15.31 2.78
N PRO A 162 16.20 16.54 2.83
CA PRO A 162 15.61 17.06 4.05
C PRO A 162 14.46 16.20 4.61
N ILE A 163 14.30 16.23 5.94
CA ILE A 163 13.20 15.56 6.65
C ILE A 163 11.85 16.16 6.24
N ALA A 164 10.83 15.31 6.10
CA ALA A 164 9.48 15.76 5.75
C ALA A 164 8.94 16.75 6.80
N LYS A 165 8.48 17.92 6.35
CA LYS A 165 7.92 18.97 7.24
C LYS A 165 6.51 18.65 7.73
N VAL A 166 5.74 17.91 6.92
CA VAL A 166 4.32 17.63 7.15
C VAL A 166 4.15 16.12 7.00
N LEU A 167 3.66 15.48 8.06
CA LEU A 167 3.30 14.07 8.03
C LEU A 167 2.07 13.85 7.13
N PRO A 168 1.89 12.65 6.57
CA PRO A 168 0.69 12.32 5.79
C PRO A 168 -0.56 12.58 6.61
N ALA A 169 -1.61 13.09 5.96
CA ALA A 169 -2.90 13.26 6.62
C ALA A 169 -3.40 11.91 7.14
N PRO A 170 -3.94 11.82 8.37
CA PRO A 170 -4.43 10.55 8.90
C PRO A 170 -5.42 9.89 7.95
N ARG A 171 -5.22 8.60 7.65
CA ARG A 171 -6.22 7.83 6.89
C ARG A 171 -7.57 7.88 7.63
N PRO A 172 -8.70 8.01 6.92
CA PRO A 172 -10.01 8.10 7.55
C PRO A 172 -10.34 6.83 8.31
N GLU A 173 -11.09 6.97 9.40
CA GLU A 173 -11.64 5.80 10.10
C GLU A 173 -12.62 5.06 9.20
N ILE A 174 -12.55 3.72 9.24
CA ILE A 174 -13.49 2.88 8.50
C ILE A 174 -14.88 3.04 9.11
N PRO A 175 -15.90 3.46 8.33
CA PRO A 175 -17.24 3.63 8.86
C PRO A 175 -17.84 2.29 9.27
N MET A 176 -17.83 2.03 10.58
CA MET A 176 -18.50 0.89 11.20
C MET A 176 -20.01 1.19 11.22
N GLY A 177 -20.74 0.60 10.29
CA GLY A 177 -22.21 0.63 10.30
C GLY A 177 -22.78 -0.45 11.21
N PRO A 178 -24.07 -0.37 11.59
CA PRO A 178 -24.74 -1.51 12.19
C PRO A 178 -24.81 -2.62 11.13
N SER A 179 -24.20 -3.76 11.42
CA SER A 179 -24.51 -4.99 10.70
C SER A 179 -25.23 -5.93 11.67
N LEU A 180 -26.40 -6.39 11.24
CA LEU A 180 -27.27 -7.25 12.06
C LEU A 180 -26.90 -8.72 11.88
N GLU A 181 -26.30 -9.06 10.74
CA GLU A 181 -25.91 -10.42 10.41
C GLU A 181 -24.54 -10.75 10.99
N LYS A 182 -24.40 -12.00 11.43
CA LYS A 182 -23.18 -12.51 12.03
C LYS A 182 -22.89 -13.91 11.51
N VAL A 183 -21.61 -14.18 11.35
CA VAL A 183 -21.08 -15.46 10.89
C VAL A 183 -20.18 -16.06 11.95
N ASP A 184 -20.17 -17.39 12.07
CA ASP A 184 -19.12 -18.08 12.80
C ASP A 184 -17.84 -18.24 11.96
N LEU A 185 -16.80 -18.84 12.54
CA LEU A 185 -15.53 -19.06 11.85
C LEU A 185 -15.68 -19.88 10.56
N THR A 186 -16.45 -20.97 10.61
CA THR A 186 -16.64 -21.89 9.48
C THR A 186 -17.39 -21.19 8.36
N GLN A 187 -18.48 -20.50 8.71
CA GLN A 187 -19.26 -19.70 7.78
C GLN A 187 -18.41 -18.59 7.16
N SER A 188 -17.61 -17.86 7.96
CA SER A 188 -16.76 -16.79 7.45
C SER A 188 -15.75 -17.27 6.40
N TYR A 189 -15.13 -18.44 6.62
CA TYR A 189 -14.16 -18.99 5.69
C TYR A 189 -14.82 -19.50 4.41
N TYR A 190 -15.94 -20.23 4.52
CA TYR A 190 -16.65 -20.66 3.32
C TYR A 190 -17.27 -19.51 2.54
N ALA A 191 -17.71 -18.43 3.21
CA ALA A 191 -18.15 -17.21 2.54
C ALA A 191 -16.99 -16.58 1.77
N PHE A 192 -15.80 -16.50 2.37
CA PHE A 192 -14.59 -16.04 1.68
C PHE A 192 -14.26 -16.91 0.45
N VAL A 193 -14.26 -18.24 0.58
CA VAL A 193 -14.00 -19.15 -0.55
C VAL A 193 -15.05 -18.98 -1.65
N LYS A 194 -16.35 -18.91 -1.32
CA LYS A 194 -17.43 -18.69 -2.30
C LYS A 194 -17.34 -17.33 -2.97
N PHE A 195 -16.96 -16.31 -2.21
CA PHE A 195 -16.72 -14.97 -2.74
C PHE A 195 -15.62 -14.98 -3.81
N LEU A 196 -14.49 -15.66 -3.54
CA LEU A 196 -13.43 -15.84 -4.53
C LEU A 196 -13.86 -16.69 -5.73
N GLN A 197 -14.64 -17.76 -5.49
CA GLN A 197 -15.18 -18.59 -6.56
C GLN A 197 -16.04 -17.79 -7.54
N HIS A 198 -16.82 -16.82 -7.06
CA HIS A 198 -17.59 -15.94 -7.93
C HIS A 198 -16.70 -15.15 -8.87
N TYR A 199 -15.63 -14.51 -8.36
CA TYR A 199 -14.71 -13.76 -9.20
C TYR A 199 -13.95 -14.66 -10.17
N TYR A 200 -13.48 -15.82 -9.72
CA TYR A 200 -12.83 -16.80 -10.59
C TYR A 200 -13.73 -17.24 -11.75
N GLN A 201 -15.02 -17.50 -11.49
CA GLN A 201 -15.97 -17.91 -12.54
C GLN A 201 -16.16 -16.84 -13.63
N VAL A 202 -16.01 -15.57 -13.29
CA VAL A 202 -16.19 -14.45 -14.22
C VAL A 202 -14.89 -14.11 -14.95
N SER A 203 -13.73 -14.27 -14.31
CA SER A 203 -12.44 -13.89 -14.87
C SER A 203 -11.63 -15.04 -15.49
N ASP A 204 -11.90 -16.30 -15.12
CA ASP A 204 -11.04 -17.46 -15.36
C ASP A 204 -9.57 -17.19 -15.00
N ASP A 205 -9.38 -16.46 -13.91
CA ASP A 205 -8.07 -15.98 -13.49
C ASP A 205 -7.23 -17.11 -12.85
N SER A 206 -6.01 -17.32 -13.36
CA SER A 206 -5.15 -18.43 -12.92
C SER A 206 -4.68 -18.30 -11.48
N GLU A 207 -4.48 -17.07 -10.99
CA GLU A 207 -4.00 -16.81 -9.65
C GLU A 207 -5.09 -17.15 -8.63
N LEU A 208 -6.32 -16.68 -8.88
CA LEU A 208 -7.50 -17.10 -8.11
C LEU A 208 -7.77 -18.60 -8.23
N GLY A 209 -7.61 -19.18 -9.42
CA GLY A 209 -7.81 -20.61 -9.66
C GLY A 209 -6.86 -21.48 -8.85
N ASN A 210 -5.56 -21.13 -8.87
CA ASN A 210 -4.52 -21.80 -8.09
C ASN A 210 -4.79 -21.69 -6.59
N PHE A 211 -5.15 -20.49 -6.12
CA PHE A 211 -5.51 -20.26 -4.73
C PHE A 211 -6.68 -21.15 -4.30
N LEU A 212 -7.77 -21.15 -5.06
CA LEU A 212 -8.98 -21.92 -4.76
C LEU A 212 -8.72 -23.43 -4.77
N GLN A 213 -7.85 -23.92 -5.66
CA GLN A 213 -7.47 -25.32 -5.72
C GLN A 213 -6.80 -25.78 -4.42
N GLN A 214 -5.93 -24.94 -3.86
CA GLN A 214 -5.16 -25.23 -2.65
C GLN A 214 -5.98 -25.01 -1.36
N ASN A 215 -6.81 -23.96 -1.34
CA ASN A 215 -7.36 -23.41 -0.11
C ASN A 215 -8.88 -23.55 0.06
N ARG A 216 -9.57 -24.31 -0.81
CA ARG A 216 -11.04 -24.49 -0.68
C ARG A 216 -11.50 -25.22 0.59
N ALA A 217 -10.64 -26.03 1.21
CA ALA A 217 -11.02 -26.92 2.29
C ALA A 217 -10.58 -26.39 3.66
N ILE A 218 -11.49 -26.45 4.63
CA ILE A 218 -11.15 -26.23 6.05
C ILE A 218 -10.28 -27.39 6.54
N SER A 219 -9.05 -27.07 6.92
CA SER A 219 -8.08 -28.05 7.41
C SER A 219 -7.05 -27.34 8.28
N GLU A 220 -6.67 -27.94 9.41
CA GLU A 220 -5.56 -27.40 10.23
C GLU A 220 -4.20 -27.54 9.51
N ASN A 221 -4.12 -28.38 8.47
CA ASN A 221 -2.94 -28.47 7.60
C ASN A 221 -2.92 -27.37 6.51
N ASN A 222 -4.02 -26.63 6.34
CA ASN A 222 -4.11 -25.51 5.41
C ASN A 222 -3.64 -24.24 6.14
N GLU A 223 -2.53 -23.65 5.68
CA GLU A 223 -1.93 -22.48 6.30
C GLU A 223 -2.85 -21.25 6.22
N GLU A 224 -3.54 -21.07 5.10
CA GLU A 224 -4.50 -19.99 4.90
C GLU A 224 -5.67 -20.07 5.86
N TYR A 225 -6.20 -21.27 6.08
CA TYR A 225 -7.25 -21.47 7.07
C TYR A 225 -6.76 -21.16 8.49
N ARG A 226 -5.52 -21.55 8.84
CA ARG A 226 -4.93 -21.21 10.15
C ARG A 226 -4.76 -19.71 10.32
N TYR A 227 -4.28 -19.01 9.28
CA TYR A 227 -4.16 -17.56 9.27
C TYR A 227 -5.54 -16.89 9.46
N TRP A 228 -6.52 -17.31 8.67
CA TRP A 228 -7.91 -16.82 8.75
C TRP A 228 -8.52 -17.02 10.13
N LYS A 229 -8.37 -18.23 10.71
CA LYS A 229 -8.81 -18.56 12.07
C LYS A 229 -8.16 -17.66 13.12
N GLY A 230 -6.86 -17.42 13.01
CA GLY A 230 -6.13 -16.50 13.89
C GLY A 230 -6.69 -15.08 13.84
N LYS A 231 -6.92 -14.55 12.63
CA LYS A 231 -7.53 -13.22 12.42
C LYS A 231 -8.96 -13.16 12.95
N PHE A 232 -9.79 -14.16 12.67
CA PHE A 232 -11.17 -14.24 13.16
C PHE A 232 -11.24 -14.15 14.68
N LEU A 233 -10.42 -14.94 15.39
CA LEU A 233 -10.38 -14.96 16.85
C LEU A 233 -9.96 -13.61 17.45
N ARG A 234 -8.98 -12.94 16.83
CA ARG A 234 -8.56 -11.59 17.21
C ARG A 234 -9.67 -10.57 16.99
N CYS A 235 -10.30 -10.54 15.81
CA CYS A 235 -11.34 -9.58 15.45
C CYS A 235 -12.65 -9.76 16.22
N SER A 236 -12.98 -11.01 16.58
CA SER A 236 -14.16 -11.36 17.38
C SER A 236 -13.97 -11.13 18.88
N GLY A 237 -12.73 -10.99 19.35
CA GLY A 237 -12.41 -10.99 20.78
C GLY A 237 -12.73 -12.33 21.44
N ASN A 238 -12.39 -13.44 20.78
CA ASN A 238 -12.71 -14.82 21.17
C ASN A 238 -14.22 -15.13 21.28
N LYS A 239 -15.08 -14.33 20.63
CA LYS A 239 -16.51 -14.62 20.50
C LYS A 239 -16.73 -15.63 19.38
N LYS A 240 -17.80 -16.41 19.48
CA LYS A 240 -18.18 -17.39 18.45
C LYS A 240 -18.64 -16.78 17.14
N LEU A 241 -19.14 -15.54 17.19
CA LEU A 241 -19.78 -14.86 16.08
C LEU A 241 -19.07 -13.54 15.79
N LEU A 242 -18.89 -13.27 14.50
CA LEU A 242 -18.29 -12.04 13.97
C LEU A 242 -19.30 -11.34 13.06
N ASP A 243 -19.29 -10.02 13.12
CA ASP A 243 -20.08 -9.17 12.24
C ASP A 243 -19.63 -9.30 10.77
N ILE A 244 -20.58 -9.35 9.82
CA ILE A 244 -20.24 -9.57 8.40
C ILE A 244 -19.42 -8.42 7.78
N LEU A 245 -19.52 -7.19 8.29
CA LEU A 245 -18.63 -6.10 7.90
C LEU A 245 -17.22 -6.34 8.43
N LYS A 246 -17.07 -6.84 9.66
CA LYS A 246 -15.74 -7.20 10.18
C LYS A 246 -15.11 -8.34 9.40
N ALA A 247 -15.90 -9.34 9.00
CA ALA A 247 -15.43 -10.42 8.13
C ALA A 247 -15.05 -9.89 6.73
N PHE A 248 -15.82 -8.96 6.16
CA PHE A 248 -15.44 -8.26 4.91
C PHE A 248 -14.12 -7.50 5.04
N LEU A 249 -13.90 -6.82 6.17
CA LEU A 249 -12.61 -6.14 6.43
C LEU A 249 -11.45 -7.12 6.58
N MET A 250 -11.69 -8.34 7.08
CA MET A 250 -10.69 -9.41 7.04
C MET A 250 -10.37 -9.82 5.60
N VAL A 251 -11.37 -9.92 4.71
CA VAL A 251 -11.12 -10.15 3.28
C VAL A 251 -10.29 -9.02 2.69
N ARG A 252 -10.63 -7.75 2.97
CA ARG A 252 -9.83 -6.61 2.52
C ARG A 252 -8.38 -6.72 3.00
N ASP A 253 -8.17 -6.88 4.30
CA ASP A 253 -6.82 -6.94 4.88
C ASP A 253 -6.02 -8.13 4.33
N TYR A 254 -6.69 -9.23 3.99
CA TYR A 254 -6.07 -10.38 3.34
C TYR A 254 -5.58 -10.03 1.93
N PHE A 255 -6.44 -9.38 1.12
CA PHE A 255 -6.08 -8.96 -0.23
C PHE A 255 -4.97 -7.90 -0.25
N GLU A 256 -4.91 -7.03 0.74
CA GLU A 256 -3.81 -6.07 0.87
C GLU A 256 -2.45 -6.74 1.12
N ILE A 257 -2.42 -8.00 1.57
CA ILE A 257 -1.19 -8.74 1.89
C ILE A 257 -0.86 -9.75 0.79
N GLU A 258 -1.82 -10.58 0.40
CA GLU A 258 -1.57 -11.71 -0.51
C GLU A 258 -1.75 -11.34 -1.99
N PHE A 259 -2.54 -10.29 -2.24
CA PHE A 259 -2.96 -9.87 -3.57
C PHE A 259 -2.96 -8.33 -3.73
N PRO A 260 -1.90 -7.61 -3.32
CA PRO A 260 -1.84 -6.16 -3.41
C PRO A 260 -2.10 -5.64 -4.84
N ASP A 261 -2.65 -4.42 -4.95
CA ASP A 261 -2.83 -3.75 -6.24
C ASP A 261 -1.47 -3.29 -6.81
N ASN A 262 -0.73 -4.21 -7.41
CA ASN A 262 0.55 -3.97 -8.07
C ASN A 262 0.82 -4.95 -9.24
N ALA A 263 1.89 -4.72 -9.99
CA ALA A 263 2.22 -5.43 -11.22
C ALA A 263 2.60 -6.90 -11.06
N LEU A 264 2.85 -7.37 -9.84
CA LEU A 264 3.17 -8.79 -9.57
C LEU A 264 1.93 -9.67 -9.66
N HIS A 265 0.74 -9.07 -9.61
CA HIS A 265 -0.53 -9.75 -9.65
C HIS A 265 -1.27 -9.57 -10.97
N THR A 266 -2.15 -10.52 -11.25
CA THR A 266 -3.01 -10.49 -12.43
C THR A 266 -4.00 -9.31 -12.38
N HIS A 267 -4.38 -8.79 -13.55
CA HIS A 267 -5.33 -7.66 -13.62
C HIS A 267 -6.67 -7.89 -12.89
N PRO A 268 -7.32 -9.07 -12.98
CA PRO A 268 -8.55 -9.34 -12.24
C PRO A 268 -8.37 -9.23 -10.72
N VAL A 269 -7.26 -9.75 -10.20
CA VAL A 269 -6.93 -9.73 -8.77
C VAL A 269 -6.62 -8.31 -8.30
N ARG A 270 -5.79 -7.56 -9.04
CA ARG A 270 -5.51 -6.13 -8.77
C ARG A 270 -6.79 -5.30 -8.70
N LYS A 271 -7.71 -5.51 -9.65
CA LYS A 271 -9.01 -4.83 -9.69
C LYS A 271 -9.87 -5.18 -8.48
N LEU A 272 -9.89 -6.45 -8.08
CA LEU A 272 -10.63 -6.89 -6.88
C LEU A 272 -10.05 -6.28 -5.60
N SER A 273 -8.72 -6.30 -5.45
CA SER A 273 -8.00 -5.68 -4.33
C SER A 273 -8.35 -4.18 -4.20
N CYS A 274 -8.25 -3.44 -5.32
CA CYS A 274 -8.63 -2.03 -5.38
C CYS A 274 -10.11 -1.79 -4.99
N ASN A 275 -11.03 -2.63 -5.49
CA ASN A 275 -12.45 -2.51 -5.19
C ASN A 275 -12.77 -2.79 -3.71
N LEU A 276 -12.15 -3.81 -3.12
CA LEU A 276 -12.27 -4.13 -1.69
C LEU A 276 -11.79 -2.96 -0.82
N TRP A 277 -10.61 -2.42 -1.15
CA TRP A 277 -10.03 -1.27 -0.46
C TRP A 277 -10.96 -0.05 -0.51
N LYS A 278 -11.46 0.32 -1.70
CA LYS A 278 -12.40 1.44 -1.85
C LYS A 278 -13.68 1.23 -1.05
N ALA A 279 -14.29 0.05 -1.17
CA ALA A 279 -15.54 -0.26 -0.50
C ALA A 279 -15.42 -0.24 1.04
N ALA A 280 -14.25 -0.56 1.59
CA ALA A 280 -14.02 -0.50 3.04
C ALA A 280 -14.23 0.92 3.59
N TYR A 281 -13.69 1.93 2.91
CA TYR A 281 -13.76 3.34 3.36
C TYR A 281 -15.09 4.04 3.06
N LEU A 282 -15.98 3.43 2.27
CA LEU A 282 -17.30 4.01 1.99
C LEU A 282 -18.23 3.95 3.22
N PRO A 283 -19.07 4.98 3.44
CA PRO A 283 -20.20 4.88 4.37
C PRO A 283 -21.12 3.71 4.03
N HIS A 284 -21.80 3.14 5.03
CA HIS A 284 -22.66 1.97 4.84
C HIS A 284 -23.66 2.14 3.67
N SER A 285 -24.33 3.30 3.57
CA SER A 285 -25.31 3.59 2.51
C SER A 285 -24.74 3.53 1.09
N GLN A 286 -23.45 3.79 0.92
CA GLN A 286 -22.76 3.71 -0.36
C GLN A 286 -22.11 2.34 -0.57
N ARG A 287 -21.54 1.76 0.49
CA ARG A 287 -20.92 0.42 0.46
C ARG A 287 -21.89 -0.64 -0.03
N VAL A 288 -23.14 -0.62 0.44
CA VAL A 288 -24.19 -1.58 0.03
C VAL A 288 -24.54 -1.54 -1.46
N GLN A 289 -24.18 -0.46 -2.15
CA GLN A 289 -24.40 -0.29 -3.59
C GLN A 289 -23.20 -0.78 -4.42
N THR A 290 -22.08 -1.13 -3.79
CA THR A 290 -20.90 -1.64 -4.50
C THR A 290 -21.07 -3.10 -4.88
N GLU A 291 -20.63 -3.45 -6.09
CA GLU A 291 -20.64 -4.83 -6.59
C GLU A 291 -19.90 -5.78 -5.64
N VAL A 292 -18.74 -5.36 -5.14
CA VAL A 292 -17.91 -6.18 -4.22
C VAL A 292 -18.63 -6.49 -2.91
N TRP A 293 -19.41 -5.56 -2.38
CA TRP A 293 -20.21 -5.80 -1.18
C TRP A 293 -21.41 -6.70 -1.46
N GLN A 294 -22.09 -6.51 -2.59
CA GLN A 294 -23.22 -7.35 -2.99
C GLN A 294 -22.79 -8.81 -3.23
N ASN A 295 -21.63 -9.01 -3.86
CA ASN A 295 -21.03 -10.32 -4.03
C ASN A 295 -20.63 -10.95 -2.70
N TRP A 296 -20.09 -10.15 -1.77
CA TRP A 296 -19.80 -10.61 -0.41
C TRP A 296 -21.07 -11.07 0.33
N LEU A 297 -22.14 -10.27 0.32
CA LEU A 297 -23.42 -10.64 0.93
C LEU A 297 -23.98 -11.93 0.33
N THR A 298 -23.94 -12.05 -0.99
CA THR A 298 -24.40 -13.25 -1.69
C THR A 298 -23.64 -14.49 -1.22
N ALA A 299 -22.31 -14.39 -1.08
CA ALA A 299 -21.49 -15.49 -0.59
C ALA A 299 -21.79 -15.85 0.87
N VAL A 300 -22.05 -14.85 1.73
CA VAL A 300 -22.46 -15.04 3.12
C VAL A 300 -23.81 -15.74 3.22
N HIS A 301 -24.82 -15.30 2.46
CA HIS A 301 -26.16 -15.90 2.51
C HIS A 301 -26.13 -17.35 2.06
N GLN A 302 -25.34 -17.69 1.04
CA GLN A 302 -25.18 -19.07 0.57
C GLN A 302 -24.53 -20.05 1.56
N VAL A 303 -23.85 -19.57 2.62
CA VAL A 303 -23.25 -20.45 3.65
C VAL A 303 -24.03 -20.46 4.95
N MET A 304 -25.01 -19.56 5.08
CA MET A 304 -25.91 -19.49 6.23
C MET A 304 -27.18 -20.32 6.03
N GLU A 305 -27.57 -20.56 4.77
CA GLU A 305 -28.60 -21.52 4.34
C GLU A 305 -28.15 -22.98 4.52
#